data_AF-A0A935Y3R0-F1
#
_entry.id   AF-A0A935Y3R0-F1
#
_cell.length_a   1.000
_cell.length_b   1.000
_cell.length_c   1.000
_cell.angle_alpha   90.00
_cell.angle_beta   90.00
_cell.angle_gamma   90.00
#
_symmetry.space_group_name_H-M   'P 1'
#
loop_
_entity.id
_entity.type
_entity.pdbx_description
1 polymer ?
#
loop_
_entity_poly.entity_id
_entity_poly.type
_entity_poly.pdbx_seq_one_letter_code
_entity_poly.pdbx_strand_id
1 'polypeptide(L)'
;MSGGQQNNLRLLMDTGAGMEALLYNRSSQQICLPSKLLPVPIGSGLGGVISGAIGRTESLCLQDSICLQDVPIYIQELLSEYALKELDFKQGLLGNKLWENYISILDYSNNTLWLKKNSGRKWKSRGDHSGISLVTTGSDRSLNIFIQYVIPGSPGSESGLLPGDKLITINGWSVKLLGSLQTVNKFLRRDADKVLRIKVKRHNKTLIKKLTLRNYLE
;
A
#
# COMPACT_ATOMS: atom_id res chain seq x y z
N MET A 1 -6.37 -15.88 -7.57
CA MET A 1 -7.73 -16.42 -7.73
C MET A 1 -7.73 -17.70 -8.57
N SER A 2 -7.21 -18.78 -7.98
CA SER A 2 -7.61 -20.12 -8.36
C SER A 2 -9.11 -20.30 -8.04
N GLY A 3 -10.00 -19.95 -8.99
CA GLY A 3 -11.45 -20.15 -8.84
C GLY A 3 -12.39 -19.22 -9.61
N GLY A 4 -11.94 -18.23 -10.39
CA GLY A 4 -12.79 -17.52 -11.38
C GLY A 4 -14.04 -16.76 -10.85
N GLN A 5 -14.23 -16.62 -9.54
CA GLN A 5 -15.38 -15.88 -8.99
C GLN A 5 -15.15 -14.36 -9.07
N GLN A 6 -16.04 -13.66 -9.77
CA GLN A 6 -16.05 -12.21 -9.93
C GLN A 6 -17.17 -11.61 -9.07
N ASN A 7 -16.83 -10.59 -8.28
CA ASN A 7 -17.81 -9.81 -7.51
C ASN A 7 -17.86 -8.37 -8.00
N ASN A 8 -19.06 -7.87 -8.22
CA ASN A 8 -19.28 -6.46 -8.54
C ASN A 8 -19.34 -5.65 -7.25
N LEU A 9 -18.39 -4.74 -7.07
CA LEU A 9 -18.27 -3.89 -5.89
C LEU A 9 -18.49 -2.42 -6.26
N ARG A 10 -19.10 -1.67 -5.36
CA ARG A 10 -19.17 -0.21 -5.42
C ARG A 10 -18.07 0.36 -4.55
N LEU A 11 -17.06 0.95 -5.18
CA LEU A 11 -15.90 1.52 -4.50
C LEU A 11 -15.86 3.04 -4.71
N LEU A 12 -15.50 3.77 -3.67
CA LEU A 12 -15.30 5.21 -3.74
C LEU A 12 -13.94 5.55 -4.36
N MET A 13 -13.90 6.51 -5.29
CA MET A 13 -12.64 7.08 -5.75
C MET A 13 -12.05 7.99 -4.65
N ASP A 14 -10.85 7.67 -4.18
CA ASP A 14 -10.14 8.42 -3.14
C ASP A 14 -8.73 8.82 -3.62
N THR A 15 -8.54 10.10 -3.92
CA THR A 15 -7.24 10.66 -4.33
C THR A 15 -6.31 10.96 -3.15
N GLY A 16 -6.82 10.96 -1.92
CA GLY A 16 -6.05 11.12 -0.68
C GLY A 16 -5.47 9.79 -0.16
N ALA A 17 -6.02 8.66 -0.58
CA ALA A 17 -5.54 7.34 -0.19
C ALA A 17 -4.25 6.93 -0.93
N GLY A 18 -3.15 6.73 -0.19
CA GLY A 18 -1.84 6.33 -0.70
C GLY A 18 -1.68 4.85 -1.09
N MET A 19 -2.77 4.18 -1.47
CA MET A 19 -2.84 2.75 -1.77
C MET A 19 -3.59 2.48 -3.08
N GLU A 20 -3.61 1.23 -3.52
CA GLU A 20 -4.28 0.79 -4.75
C GLU A 20 -5.79 0.63 -4.54
N ALA A 21 -6.18 -0.23 -3.60
CA ALA A 21 -7.58 -0.43 -3.22
C ALA A 21 -7.68 -0.86 -1.75
N LEU A 22 -8.79 -0.49 -1.12
CA LEU A 22 -9.16 -0.87 0.24
C LEU A 22 -10.58 -1.43 0.23
N LEU A 23 -10.80 -2.60 0.82
CA LEU A 23 -12.11 -3.21 0.97
C LEU A 23 -12.49 -3.33 2.44
N TYR A 24 -13.78 -3.31 2.73
CA TYR A 24 -14.31 -3.46 4.08
C TYR A 24 -14.70 -4.92 4.38
N ASN A 25 -14.21 -5.47 5.49
CA ASN A 25 -14.34 -6.90 5.87
C ASN A 25 -15.75 -7.34 6.33
N ARG A 26 -16.83 -6.66 5.92
CA ARG A 26 -18.18 -6.98 6.45
C ARG A 26 -19.35 -6.55 5.59
N SER A 27 -19.18 -6.46 4.26
CA SER A 27 -20.36 -6.27 3.41
C SER A 27 -21.29 -7.49 3.52
N SER A 28 -22.60 -7.24 3.53
CA SER A 28 -23.64 -8.27 3.42
C SER A 28 -23.50 -9.16 2.17
N GLN A 29 -22.78 -8.66 1.16
CA GLN A 29 -22.34 -9.44 -0.01
C GLN A 29 -21.01 -10.13 0.29
N GLN A 30 -20.90 -11.41 -0.08
CA GLN A 30 -19.70 -12.21 0.14
C GLN A 30 -18.56 -11.69 -0.74
N ILE A 31 -17.70 -10.80 -0.22
CA ILE A 31 -16.49 -10.35 -0.92
C ILE A 31 -15.51 -11.53 -0.98
N CYS A 32 -15.10 -11.91 -2.18
CA CYS A 32 -14.03 -12.87 -2.39
C CYS A 32 -12.69 -12.26 -1.98
N LEU A 33 -12.28 -12.54 -0.74
CA LEU A 33 -10.99 -12.13 -0.24
C LEU A 33 -9.87 -13.04 -0.80
N PRO A 34 -8.64 -12.53 -0.96
CA PRO A 34 -7.47 -13.34 -1.25
C PRO A 34 -7.30 -14.46 -0.23
N SER A 35 -6.81 -15.62 -0.69
CA SER A 35 -6.52 -16.79 0.17
C SER A 35 -5.46 -16.50 1.23
N LYS A 36 -4.55 -15.56 0.95
CA LYS A 36 -3.50 -15.13 1.86
C LYS A 36 -3.70 -13.65 2.22
N LEU A 37 -3.92 -13.42 3.51
CA LEU A 37 -4.03 -12.10 4.12
C LEU A 37 -3.00 -12.00 5.26
N LEU A 38 -2.21 -10.93 5.25
CA LEU A 38 -1.25 -10.66 6.31
C LEU A 38 -1.75 -9.48 7.17
N PRO A 39 -1.90 -9.65 8.49
CA PRO A 39 -2.28 -8.56 9.39
C PRO A 39 -1.21 -7.46 9.40
N VAL A 40 -1.63 -6.22 9.12
CA VAL A 40 -0.74 -5.05 9.07
C VAL A 40 -1.48 -3.76 9.49
N PRO A 41 -0.76 -2.75 9.98
CA PRO A 41 -1.26 -1.38 9.97
C PRO A 41 -1.47 -0.93 8.51
N ILE A 42 -2.67 -0.48 8.18
CA ILE A 42 -3.04 -0.06 6.81
C ILE A 42 -3.11 1.46 6.66
N GLY A 43 -3.11 2.20 7.77
CA GLY A 43 -3.11 3.66 7.75
C GLY A 43 -3.15 4.26 9.15
N SER A 44 -3.31 5.57 9.20
CA SER A 44 -3.50 6.35 10.42
C SER A 44 -4.63 7.35 10.19
N GLY A 45 -5.64 7.35 11.07
CA GLY A 45 -6.74 8.32 11.08
C GLY A 45 -6.74 9.16 12.36
N LEU A 46 -7.77 9.99 12.54
CA LEU A 46 -7.94 10.82 13.74
C LEU A 46 -8.00 9.99 15.04
N GLY A 47 -8.47 8.74 14.95
CA GLY A 47 -8.51 7.78 16.07
C GLY A 47 -7.23 6.97 16.28
N GLY A 48 -6.14 7.29 15.57
CA GLY A 48 -4.87 6.56 15.66
C GLY A 48 -4.66 5.56 14.52
N VAL A 49 -3.91 4.49 14.79
CA VAL A 49 -3.52 3.49 13.79
C VAL A 49 -4.74 2.68 13.34
N ILE A 50 -4.94 2.60 12.03
CA ILE A 50 -5.96 1.75 11.42
C ILE A 50 -5.33 0.38 11.18
N SER A 51 -5.82 -0.62 11.88
CA SER A 51 -5.41 -2.01 11.70
C SER A 51 -6.23 -2.67 10.59
N GLY A 52 -5.62 -3.60 9.88
CA GLY A 52 -6.26 -4.36 8.83
C GLY A 52 -5.38 -5.49 8.35
N ALA A 53 -5.58 -5.90 7.11
CA ALA A 53 -4.74 -6.87 6.43
C ALA A 53 -4.40 -6.42 5.02
N ILE A 54 -3.33 -7.00 4.47
CA ILE A 54 -2.94 -6.85 3.07
C ILE A 54 -2.97 -8.22 2.39
N GLY A 55 -3.47 -8.24 1.16
CA GLY A 55 -3.44 -9.40 0.27
C GLY A 55 -3.22 -8.99 -1.17
N ARG A 56 -3.34 -9.94 -2.09
CA ARG A 56 -3.27 -9.71 -3.54
C ARG A 56 -4.43 -10.37 -4.25
N THR A 57 -5.08 -9.64 -5.13
CA THR A 57 -6.06 -10.20 -6.08
C THR A 57 -5.39 -10.51 -7.41
N GLU A 58 -5.94 -11.46 -8.15
CA GLU A 58 -5.51 -11.73 -9.53
C GLU A 58 -5.79 -10.56 -10.45
N SER A 59 -6.95 -9.94 -10.30
CA SER A 59 -7.33 -8.80 -11.11
C SER A 59 -8.31 -7.89 -10.37
N LEU A 60 -8.28 -6.62 -10.77
CA LEU A 60 -9.26 -5.60 -10.41
C LEU A 60 -9.70 -4.90 -11.69
N CYS A 61 -10.98 -4.99 -12.01
CA CYS A 61 -11.54 -4.42 -13.23
C CYS A 61 -12.51 -3.26 -12.92
N LEU A 62 -12.41 -2.18 -13.69
CA LEU A 62 -13.38 -1.09 -13.72
C LEU A 62 -14.25 -1.24 -14.97
N GLN A 63 -15.55 -1.51 -14.76
CA GLN A 63 -16.55 -1.67 -15.83
C GLN A 63 -16.05 -2.54 -17.00
N ASP A 64 -15.34 -3.63 -16.69
CA ASP A 64 -14.74 -4.62 -17.61
C ASP A 64 -13.77 -4.12 -18.69
N SER A 65 -13.64 -2.80 -18.86
CA SER A 65 -12.81 -2.15 -19.88
C SER A 65 -11.39 -1.85 -19.38
N ILE A 66 -11.23 -1.68 -18.07
CA ILE A 66 -9.94 -1.39 -17.45
C ILE A 66 -9.65 -2.45 -16.41
N CYS A 67 -8.85 -3.45 -16.77
CA CYS A 67 -8.43 -4.50 -15.85
C CYS A 67 -6.95 -4.38 -15.50
N LEU A 68 -6.68 -4.22 -14.21
CA LEU A 68 -5.35 -4.29 -13.63
C LEU A 68 -5.10 -5.70 -13.11
N GLN A 69 -3.95 -6.25 -13.44
CA GLN A 69 -3.55 -7.58 -12.99
C GLN A 69 -2.71 -7.49 -11.73
N ASP A 70 -2.81 -8.53 -10.90
CA ASP A 70 -2.01 -8.78 -9.72
C ASP A 70 -2.06 -7.60 -8.72
N VAL A 71 -3.23 -7.18 -8.27
CA VAL A 71 -3.36 -5.90 -7.54
C VAL A 71 -3.22 -6.13 -6.02
N PRO A 72 -2.30 -5.42 -5.32
CA PRO A 72 -2.31 -5.38 -3.86
C PRO A 72 -3.60 -4.75 -3.35
N ILE A 73 -4.27 -5.39 -2.41
CA ILE A 73 -5.47 -4.86 -1.78
C ILE A 73 -5.33 -4.86 -0.27
N TYR A 74 -5.91 -3.83 0.34
CA TYR A 74 -5.98 -3.67 1.78
C TYR A 74 -7.38 -4.03 2.25
N ILE A 75 -7.49 -4.64 3.42
CA ILE A 75 -8.74 -5.02 4.05
C ILE A 75 -8.83 -4.31 5.39
N GLN A 76 -9.88 -3.51 5.59
CA GLN A 76 -10.17 -2.86 6.86
C GLN A 76 -11.36 -3.54 7.52
N GLU A 77 -11.23 -3.82 8.82
CA GLU A 77 -12.36 -4.23 9.64
C GLU A 77 -13.12 -3.01 10.15
N LEU A 78 -14.43 -3.00 9.89
CA LEU A 78 -15.32 -1.97 10.41
C LEU A 78 -15.91 -2.46 11.73
N LEU A 79 -15.53 -1.81 12.82
CA LEU A 79 -15.84 -2.29 14.18
C LEU A 79 -16.99 -1.51 14.86
N SER A 80 -17.33 -0.32 14.38
CA SER A 80 -18.41 0.49 14.98
C SER A 80 -19.66 0.50 14.10
N GLU A 81 -20.84 0.54 14.73
CA GLU A 81 -22.12 0.66 14.02
C GLU A 81 -22.18 1.90 13.12
N TYR A 82 -21.55 3.00 13.54
CA TYR A 82 -21.42 4.19 12.71
C TYR A 82 -20.63 3.92 11.43
N ALA A 83 -19.50 3.22 11.54
CA ALA A 83 -18.70 2.86 10.38
C ALA A 83 -19.40 1.83 9.48
N LEU A 84 -20.24 0.96 10.05
CA LEU A 84 -21.03 0.00 9.27
C LEU A 84 -22.02 0.68 8.32
N LYS A 85 -22.51 1.89 8.63
CA LYS A 85 -23.34 2.68 7.71
C LYS A 85 -22.64 3.03 6.40
N GLU A 86 -21.31 3.02 6.36
CA GLU A 86 -20.55 3.21 5.10
C GLU A 86 -20.84 2.08 4.09
N LEU A 87 -21.16 0.87 4.57
CA LEU A 87 -21.43 -0.31 3.73
C LEU A 87 -22.70 -0.15 2.89
N ASP A 88 -23.64 0.70 3.32
CA ASP A 88 -24.86 1.00 2.57
C ASP A 88 -24.55 1.75 1.26
N PHE A 89 -23.41 2.44 1.23
CA PHE A 89 -23.01 3.30 0.11
C PHE A 89 -21.83 2.76 -0.69
N LYS A 90 -20.87 2.08 -0.04
CA LYS A 90 -19.66 1.55 -0.68
C LYS A 90 -19.06 0.37 0.08
N GLN A 91 -18.44 -0.57 -0.64
CA GLN A 91 -17.70 -1.70 -0.05
C GLN A 91 -16.20 -1.43 0.10
N GLY A 92 -15.77 -0.19 -0.08
CA GLY A 92 -14.37 0.19 -0.02
C GLY A 92 -14.05 1.43 -0.84
N LEU A 93 -12.76 1.60 -1.15
CA LEU A 93 -12.25 2.69 -1.96
C LEU A 93 -11.14 2.23 -2.92
N LEU A 94 -10.96 3.01 -3.96
CA LEU A 94 -9.86 2.92 -4.92
C LEU A 94 -8.95 4.12 -4.68
N GLY A 95 -7.70 3.85 -4.35
CA GLY A 95 -6.76 4.88 -3.95
C GLY A 95 -5.93 5.44 -5.10
N ASN A 96 -5.18 6.50 -4.79
CA ASN A 96 -4.41 7.27 -5.76
C ASN A 96 -3.33 6.46 -6.48
N LYS A 97 -2.91 5.31 -5.91
CA LYS A 97 -1.90 4.46 -6.55
C LYS A 97 -2.44 3.76 -7.81
N LEU A 98 -3.76 3.56 -7.87
CA LEU A 98 -4.45 3.15 -9.09
C LEU A 98 -4.55 4.32 -10.06
N TRP A 99 -5.04 5.46 -9.58
CA TRP A 99 -5.37 6.63 -10.41
C TRP A 99 -4.15 7.27 -11.08
N GLU A 100 -2.95 7.20 -10.49
CA GLU A 100 -1.74 7.78 -11.06
C GLU A 100 -1.27 7.14 -12.39
N ASN A 101 -1.93 6.07 -12.84
CA ASN A 101 -1.72 5.44 -14.15
C ASN A 101 -2.57 6.08 -15.27
N TYR A 102 -3.48 7.00 -14.91
CA TYR A 102 -4.43 7.63 -15.80
C TYR A 102 -4.38 9.15 -15.68
N ILE A 103 -4.63 9.82 -16.79
CA ILE A 103 -5.11 11.21 -16.76
C ILE A 103 -6.59 11.11 -16.43
N SER A 104 -6.96 11.65 -15.26
CA SER A 104 -8.31 11.58 -14.72
C SER A 104 -8.95 12.96 -14.79
N ILE A 105 -10.14 13.07 -15.41
CA ILE A 105 -10.95 14.29 -15.44
C ILE A 105 -12.25 14.00 -14.69
N LEU A 106 -12.48 14.76 -13.63
CA LEU A 106 -13.70 14.71 -12.82
C LEU A 106 -14.66 15.78 -13.31
N ASP A 107 -15.69 15.37 -14.06
CA ASP A 107 -16.79 16.23 -14.46
C ASP A 107 -17.91 16.12 -13.44
N TYR A 108 -17.86 16.99 -12.43
CA TYR A 108 -18.83 17.00 -11.34
C TYR A 108 -20.25 17.32 -11.81
N SER A 109 -20.41 18.22 -12.79
CA SER A 109 -21.73 18.62 -13.29
C SER A 109 -22.45 17.46 -13.98
N ASN A 110 -21.70 16.63 -14.72
CA ASN A 110 -22.25 15.46 -15.41
C ASN A 110 -22.05 14.14 -14.64
N ASN A 111 -21.56 14.19 -13.39
CA ASN A 111 -21.23 12.99 -12.58
C ASN A 111 -20.39 11.96 -13.35
N THR A 112 -19.43 12.42 -14.15
CA THR A 112 -18.67 11.57 -15.08
C THR A 112 -17.18 11.60 -14.75
N LEU A 113 -16.56 10.43 -14.70
CA LEU A 113 -15.11 10.26 -14.60
C LEU A 113 -14.55 9.85 -15.96
N TRP A 114 -13.72 10.70 -16.56
CA TRP A 114 -13.00 10.38 -17.78
C TRP A 114 -11.60 9.88 -17.45
N LEU A 115 -11.24 8.71 -17.99
CA LEU A 115 -9.94 8.10 -17.79
C LEU A 115 -9.22 7.92 -19.13
N LYS A 116 -8.06 8.55 -19.27
CA LYS A 116 -7.14 8.28 -20.37
C LYS A 116 -5.88 7.63 -19.83
N LYS A 117 -5.53 6.44 -20.34
CA LYS A 117 -4.30 5.76 -19.94
C LYS A 117 -3.10 6.68 -20.19
N ASN A 118 -2.26 6.86 -19.17
CA ASN A 118 -1.06 7.65 -19.29
C ASN A 118 0.01 6.83 -20.05
N SER A 119 0.25 7.14 -21.32
CA SER A 119 1.15 6.37 -22.20
C SER A 119 2.60 6.29 -21.69
N GLY A 120 3.02 7.24 -20.85
CA GLY A 120 4.34 7.24 -20.21
C GLY A 120 4.46 6.31 -18.98
N ARG A 121 3.35 5.76 -18.46
CA ARG A 121 3.34 4.88 -17.29
C ARG A 121 2.62 3.57 -17.62
N LYS A 122 3.38 2.47 -17.62
CA LYS A 122 2.80 1.12 -17.64
C LYS A 122 2.50 0.70 -16.20
N TRP A 123 1.29 0.19 -15.97
CA TRP A 123 0.98 -0.51 -14.72
C TRP A 123 2.07 -1.56 -14.47
N LYS A 124 2.70 -1.45 -13.33
CA LYS A 124 3.55 -2.51 -12.78
C LYS A 124 2.94 -2.80 -11.43
N SER A 125 2.43 -4.01 -11.25
CA SER A 125 2.02 -4.40 -9.92
C SER A 125 3.24 -4.41 -9.01
N ARG A 126 3.39 -3.33 -8.24
CA ARG A 126 4.50 -3.14 -7.33
C ARG A 126 3.92 -2.84 -5.97
N GLY A 127 3.46 -3.91 -5.33
CA GLY A 127 3.31 -3.93 -3.89
C GLY A 127 4.66 -3.71 -3.21
N ASP A 128 4.63 -3.53 -1.89
CA ASP A 128 5.85 -3.63 -1.10
C ASP A 128 6.43 -5.05 -1.24
N HIS A 129 7.76 -5.16 -1.44
CA HIS A 129 8.50 -6.42 -1.47
C HIS A 129 9.48 -6.54 -0.29
N SER A 130 9.44 -5.57 0.64
CA SER A 130 10.28 -5.56 1.83
C SER A 130 9.56 -6.08 3.08
N GLY A 131 8.25 -5.91 3.16
CA GLY A 131 7.43 -6.16 4.36
C GLY A 131 7.65 -5.13 5.46
N ILE A 132 8.00 -3.90 5.09
CA ILE A 132 8.31 -2.81 6.03
C ILE A 132 7.38 -1.65 5.77
N SER A 133 6.69 -1.18 6.81
CA SER A 133 6.00 0.11 6.76
C SER A 133 6.86 1.21 7.37
N LEU A 134 6.82 2.38 6.74
CA LEU A 134 7.61 3.54 7.14
C LEU A 134 6.69 4.68 7.57
N VAL A 135 7.09 5.39 8.62
CA VAL A 135 6.45 6.63 9.08
C VAL A 135 7.46 7.75 9.10
N THR A 136 7.01 8.99 8.98
CA THR A 136 7.86 10.17 9.00
C THR A 136 7.51 11.12 10.12
N THR A 137 8.51 11.81 10.66
CA THR A 137 8.33 12.97 11.53
C THR A 137 9.09 14.17 10.98
N GLY A 138 8.51 15.36 11.17
CA GLY A 138 9.00 16.60 10.58
C GLY A 138 8.73 16.73 9.08
N SER A 139 8.98 17.91 8.54
CA SER A 139 8.89 18.24 7.11
C SER A 139 10.25 18.72 6.57
N ASP A 140 10.42 18.65 5.25
CA ASP A 140 11.56 19.19 4.50
C ASP A 140 12.92 18.77 5.08
N ARG A 141 13.71 19.74 5.58
CA ARG A 141 15.05 19.52 6.14
C ARG A 141 15.05 18.77 7.48
N SER A 142 13.89 18.71 8.14
CA SER A 142 13.71 17.98 9.41
C SER A 142 13.20 16.56 9.22
N LEU A 143 13.01 16.09 7.97
CA LEU A 143 12.48 14.77 7.66
C LEU A 143 13.28 13.65 8.37
N ASN A 144 12.59 12.91 9.22
CA ASN A 144 13.08 11.67 9.79
C ASN A 144 12.14 10.56 9.38
N ILE A 145 12.71 9.42 8.98
CA ILE A 145 11.94 8.25 8.57
C ILE A 145 12.24 7.12 9.54
N PHE A 146 11.20 6.48 10.05
CA PHE A 146 11.28 5.37 10.99
C PHE A 146 10.54 4.17 10.43
N ILE A 147 11.02 2.98 10.78
CA ILE A 147 10.27 1.75 10.58
C ILE A 147 9.12 1.74 11.59
N GLN A 148 7.90 1.79 11.09
CA GLN A 148 6.69 1.73 11.91
C GLN A 148 6.34 0.28 12.22
N TYR A 149 6.38 -0.59 11.21
CA TYR A 149 6.03 -1.99 11.33
C TYR A 149 6.90 -2.86 10.41
N VAL A 150 7.09 -4.12 10.82
CA VAL A 150 7.77 -5.14 10.02
C VAL A 150 6.91 -6.39 10.03
N ILE A 151 6.51 -6.85 8.85
CA ILE A 151 5.68 -8.04 8.68
C ILE A 151 6.50 -9.29 9.10
N PRO A 152 6.00 -10.15 10.00
CA PRO A 152 6.68 -11.39 10.36
C PRO A 152 6.91 -12.29 9.14
N GLY A 153 8.11 -12.89 9.03
CA GLY A 153 8.47 -13.76 7.89
C GLY A 153 8.67 -13.01 6.57
N SER A 154 8.72 -11.68 6.58
CA SER A 154 9.07 -10.88 5.41
C SER A 154 10.59 -10.63 5.30
N PRO A 155 11.10 -10.20 4.14
CA PRO A 155 12.50 -9.81 3.98
C PRO A 155 13.01 -8.81 5.02
N GLY A 156 12.17 -7.86 5.41
CA GLY A 156 12.47 -6.87 6.45
C GLY A 156 12.76 -7.55 7.78
N SER A 157 11.89 -8.48 8.19
CA SER A 157 12.06 -9.23 9.44
C SER A 157 13.32 -10.11 9.41
N GLU A 158 13.57 -10.81 8.30
CA GLU A 158 14.72 -11.71 8.13
C GLU A 158 16.05 -10.95 8.12
N SER A 159 16.06 -9.73 7.59
CA SER A 159 17.23 -8.84 7.66
C SER A 159 17.51 -8.32 9.09
N GLY A 160 16.60 -8.57 10.03
CA GLY A 160 16.67 -8.13 11.42
C GLY A 160 16.45 -6.64 11.60
N LEU A 161 15.70 -6.00 10.69
CA LEU A 161 15.13 -4.68 10.88
C LEU A 161 13.96 -4.77 11.86
N LEU A 162 13.79 -3.75 12.70
CA LEU A 162 12.78 -3.74 13.75
C LEU A 162 11.98 -2.44 13.74
N PRO A 163 10.72 -2.46 14.22
CA PRO A 163 9.99 -1.25 14.56
C PRO A 163 10.83 -0.30 15.43
N GLY A 164 10.75 0.99 15.15
CA GLY A 164 11.51 2.05 15.82
C GLY A 164 12.90 2.31 15.24
N ASP A 165 13.41 1.46 14.33
CA ASP A 165 14.65 1.76 13.62
C ASP A 165 14.53 3.06 12.82
N LYS A 166 15.45 4.00 13.05
CA LYS A 166 15.54 5.23 12.26
C LYS A 166 16.31 4.96 10.99
N LEU A 167 15.66 5.14 9.84
CA LEU A 167 16.28 4.98 8.54
C LEU A 167 17.25 6.14 8.26
N ILE A 168 18.49 5.82 7.91
CA ILE A 168 19.56 6.80 7.63
C ILE A 168 19.87 6.84 6.14
N THR A 169 20.17 5.68 5.55
CA THR A 169 20.42 5.56 4.11
C THR A 169 19.79 4.31 3.51
N ILE A 170 19.50 4.39 2.21
CA ILE A 170 19.09 3.26 1.36
C ILE A 170 19.97 3.24 0.12
N ASN A 171 20.67 2.14 -0.12
CA ASN A 171 21.68 2.01 -1.18
C ASN A 171 22.71 3.15 -1.20
N GLY A 172 23.13 3.59 -0.01
CA GLY A 172 24.08 4.69 0.15
C GLY A 172 23.47 6.10 0.09
N TRP A 173 22.28 6.25 -0.47
CA TRP A 173 21.57 7.54 -0.53
C TRP A 173 20.99 7.91 0.81
N SER A 174 21.33 9.11 1.30
CA SER A 174 20.71 9.68 2.50
C SER A 174 19.21 9.87 2.30
N VAL A 175 18.39 9.38 3.24
CA VAL A 175 16.94 9.52 3.12
C VAL A 175 16.47 10.97 3.22
N LYS A 176 17.25 11.82 3.90
CA LYS A 176 17.02 13.27 3.93
C LYS A 176 17.22 13.90 2.56
N LEU A 177 18.22 13.43 1.80
CA LEU A 177 18.48 13.91 0.43
C LEU A 177 17.43 13.38 -0.56
N LEU A 178 16.87 12.20 -0.32
CA LEU A 178 15.75 11.68 -1.12
C LEU A 178 14.45 12.48 -0.93
N GLY A 179 14.36 13.27 0.15
CA GLY A 179 13.39 14.35 0.33
C GLY A 179 11.94 13.92 0.64
N SER A 180 11.56 12.66 0.43
CA SER A 180 10.19 12.22 0.68
C SER A 180 10.06 10.73 1.00
N LEU A 181 9.02 10.40 1.78
CA LEU A 181 8.63 9.02 2.08
C LEU A 181 8.30 8.24 0.80
N GLN A 182 7.63 8.91 -0.15
CA GLN A 182 7.23 8.32 -1.42
C GLN A 182 8.45 7.87 -2.23
N THR A 183 9.53 8.66 -2.24
CA THR A 183 10.78 8.29 -2.92
C THR A 183 11.43 7.08 -2.26
N VAL A 184 11.46 7.01 -0.94
CA VAL A 184 12.00 5.85 -0.21
C VAL A 184 11.16 4.59 -0.46
N ASN A 185 9.84 4.70 -0.42
CA ASN A 185 8.93 3.58 -0.72
C ASN A 185 9.12 3.02 -2.14
N LYS A 186 9.53 3.84 -3.12
CA LYS A 186 9.87 3.34 -4.46
C LYS A 186 11.02 2.34 -4.45
N PHE A 187 11.97 2.41 -3.50
CA PHE A 187 13.02 1.41 -3.36
C PHE A 187 12.50 0.08 -2.83
N LEU A 188 11.60 0.12 -1.84
CA LEU A 188 11.00 -1.06 -1.21
C LEU A 188 10.05 -1.82 -2.17
N ARG A 189 9.52 -1.10 -3.17
CA ARG A 189 8.64 -1.61 -4.23
C ARG A 189 9.40 -2.01 -5.52
N ARG A 190 10.74 -2.12 -5.48
CA ARG A 190 11.52 -2.59 -6.64
C ARG A 190 11.29 -4.07 -6.86
N ASP A 191 11.64 -4.55 -8.06
CA ASP A 191 11.44 -5.93 -8.47
C ASP A 191 12.08 -6.91 -7.47
N ALA A 192 11.53 -8.12 -7.38
CA ALA A 192 12.08 -9.19 -6.54
C ALA A 192 13.57 -9.46 -6.85
N ASP A 193 14.27 -10.06 -5.89
CA ASP A 193 15.71 -10.36 -5.89
C ASP A 193 16.64 -9.15 -5.85
N LYS A 194 16.10 -7.92 -5.93
CA LYS A 194 16.91 -6.72 -5.72
C LYS A 194 17.32 -6.64 -4.25
N VAL A 195 18.63 -6.48 -4.04
CA VAL A 195 19.20 -6.29 -2.71
C VAL A 195 19.28 -4.80 -2.39
N LEU A 196 18.68 -4.43 -1.26
CA LEU A 196 18.79 -3.11 -0.66
C LEU A 196 19.81 -3.14 0.48
N ARG A 197 20.76 -2.20 0.47
CA ARG A 197 21.65 -1.94 1.60
C ARG A 197 21.09 -0.80 2.42
N ILE A 198 20.50 -1.13 3.56
CA ILE A 198 19.81 -0.20 4.43
C ILE A 198 20.70 0.12 5.64
N LYS A 199 20.95 1.40 5.90
CA LYS A 199 21.60 1.84 7.14
C LYS A 199 20.55 2.40 8.08
N VAL A 200 20.47 1.87 9.29
CA VAL A 200 19.56 2.32 10.34
C VAL A 200 20.31 2.74 11.60
N LYS A 201 19.73 3.66 12.37
CA LYS A 201 20.13 3.95 13.74
C LYS A 201 19.12 3.32 14.69
N ARG A 202 19.62 2.43 15.56
CA ARG A 202 18.86 1.75 16.62
C ARG A 202 19.47 2.16 17.95
N HIS A 203 18.74 2.95 18.74
CA HIS A 203 19.29 3.62 19.93
C HIS A 203 20.56 4.42 19.56
N ASN A 204 21.70 4.12 20.17
CA ASN A 204 22.99 4.76 19.89
C ASN A 204 23.87 3.99 18.90
N LYS A 205 23.38 2.87 18.33
CA LYS A 205 24.14 2.05 17.37
C LYS A 205 23.68 2.31 15.94
N THR A 206 24.64 2.33 15.02
CA THR A 206 24.37 2.35 13.58
C THR A 206 24.56 0.94 13.03
N LEU A 207 23.53 0.41 12.37
CA LEU A 207 23.52 -0.93 11.80
C LEU A 207 23.37 -0.83 10.29
N ILE A 208 24.01 -1.74 9.57
CA ILE A 208 23.82 -1.91 8.13
C ILE A 208 23.18 -3.27 7.90
N LYS A 209 22.02 -3.27 7.25
CA LYS A 209 21.25 -4.45 6.91
C LYS A 209 21.23 -4.63 5.40
N LYS A 210 21.40 -5.87 4.95
CA LYS A 210 21.13 -6.29 3.58
C LYS A 210 19.74 -6.89 3.56
N LEU A 211 18.89 -6.38 2.69
CA LEU A 211 17.51 -6.84 2.53
C LEU A 211 17.33 -7.26 1.08
N THR A 212 17.04 -8.54 0.84
CA THR A 212 16.73 -9.05 -0.50
C THR A 212 15.23 -9.03 -0.70
N LEU A 213 14.73 -8.19 -1.62
CA LEU A 213 13.30 -8.05 -1.88
C LEU A 213 12.72 -9.36 -2.44
N ARG A 214 11.51 -9.71 -2.03
CA ARG A 214 10.77 -10.86 -2.58
C ARG A 214 9.26 -10.65 -2.48
N ASN A 215 8.51 -11.41 -3.26
CA ASN A 215 7.07 -11.47 -3.10
C ASN A 215 6.76 -12.29 -1.84
N TYR A 216 6.30 -11.62 -0.77
CA TYR A 216 5.95 -12.26 0.50
C TYR A 216 4.43 -12.45 0.68
N LEU A 217 3.64 -11.91 -0.25
CA LEU A 217 2.18 -12.01 -0.32
C LEU A 217 1.68 -13.13 -1.24
N GLU A 218 2.59 -13.82 -1.93
CA GLU A 218 2.33 -15.02 -2.73
C GLU A 218 2.35 -16.27 -1.85
#